data_AF-A0A1M7LTC3-F1
#
_entry.id   AF-A0A1M7LTC3-F1
#
_cell.length_a   1.000
_cell.length_b   1.000
_cell.length_c   1.000
_cell.angle_alpha   90.00
_cell.angle_beta   90.00
_cell.angle_gamma   90.00
#
_symmetry.space_group_name_H-M   'P 1'
#
loop_
_entity.id
_entity.type
_entity.pdbx_description
1 polymer ?
#
loop_
_entity_poly.entity_id
_entity_poly.type
_entity_poly.pdbx_seq_one_letter_code
_entity_poly.pdbx_strand_id
1 'polypeptide(L)'
;MKKKVTLSFILFTLLVVSNQIIFHFDIKRQSYDAEIINKAGKQRMYSQKLTKDAFFASNAKNTDSFEDKMLDFRETYQDFKIGNYYINNIVLKFYNNQDLNDLYKENQSYYKNLEDASSAILNDIHNDTLFVKSVKTIRDNENGFLVSMDKIVEEYQKMSEIKVNKLQQMQLLFHAASFLLLLYVLFFIIIPIFGRETKSIV
;
A
#
# COMPACT_ATOMS: atom_id res chain seq x y z
N MET A 1 -39.04 -28.33 18.47
CA MET A 1 -38.00 -28.62 17.44
C MET A 1 -37.96 -27.55 16.35
N LYS A 2 -39.08 -27.22 15.68
CA LYS A 2 -39.14 -26.15 14.65
C LYS A 2 -38.44 -24.83 15.05
N LYS A 3 -38.74 -24.28 16.25
CA LYS A 3 -38.07 -23.06 16.77
C LYS A 3 -36.54 -23.18 16.86
N LYS A 4 -36.00 -24.34 17.28
CA LYS A 4 -34.54 -24.57 17.39
C LYS A 4 -33.88 -24.64 16.01
N VAL A 5 -34.53 -25.28 15.05
CA VAL A 5 -34.09 -25.36 13.65
C VAL A 5 -34.05 -23.96 13.04
N THR A 6 -35.17 -23.22 13.12
CA THR A 6 -35.26 -21.85 12.57
C THR A 6 -34.23 -20.92 13.20
N LEU A 7 -34.05 -20.95 14.52
CA LEU A 7 -33.05 -20.12 15.19
C LEU A 7 -31.62 -20.46 14.76
N SER A 8 -31.28 -21.75 14.69
CA SER A 8 -29.93 -22.18 14.28
C SER A 8 -29.64 -21.81 12.82
N PHE A 9 -30.64 -21.91 11.95
CA PHE A 9 -30.52 -21.51 10.55
C PHE A 9 -30.33 -19.99 10.40
N ILE A 10 -31.11 -19.18 11.12
CA ILE A 10 -30.94 -17.72 11.14
C ILE A 10 -29.55 -17.35 11.65
N LEU A 11 -29.12 -17.94 12.76
CA LEU A 11 -27.81 -17.69 13.35
C LEU A 11 -26.67 -18.07 12.39
N PHE A 12 -26.78 -19.23 11.74
CA PHE A 12 -25.80 -19.67 10.74
C PHE A 12 -25.75 -18.71 9.56
N THR A 13 -26.91 -18.30 9.05
CA THR A 13 -27.01 -17.35 7.93
C THR A 13 -26.38 -16.01 8.28
N LEU A 14 -26.69 -15.46 9.45
CA LEU A 14 -26.10 -14.20 9.92
C LEU A 14 -24.57 -14.31 10.08
N LEU A 15 -24.10 -15.42 10.64
CA LEU A 15 -22.68 -15.67 10.84
C LEU A 15 -21.93 -15.76 9.50
N VAL A 16 -22.46 -16.50 8.53
CA VAL A 16 -21.84 -16.63 7.20
C VAL A 16 -21.88 -15.32 6.43
N VAL A 17 -23.02 -14.63 6.40
CA VAL A 17 -23.19 -13.37 5.66
C VAL A 17 -22.30 -12.27 6.25
N SER A 18 -22.25 -12.12 7.58
CA SER A 18 -21.38 -11.13 8.22
C SER A 18 -19.91 -11.40 7.94
N ASN A 19 -19.46 -12.65 8.05
CA ASN A 19 -18.08 -13.04 7.72
C ASN A 19 -17.74 -12.68 6.26
N GLN A 20 -18.64 -12.99 5.32
CA GLN A 20 -18.43 -12.70 3.90
C GLN A 20 -18.35 -11.20 3.60
N ILE A 21 -19.20 -10.39 4.24
CA ILE A 21 -19.18 -8.94 4.11
C ILE A 21 -17.85 -8.37 4.61
N ILE A 22 -17.41 -8.78 5.81
CA ILE A 22 -16.17 -8.29 6.40
C ILE A 22 -14.98 -8.66 5.50
N PHE A 23 -14.89 -9.91 5.07
CA PHE A 23 -13.83 -10.37 4.17
C PHE A 23 -13.76 -9.57 2.86
N HIS A 24 -14.91 -9.24 2.27
CA HIS A 24 -14.95 -8.45 1.04
C HIS A 24 -14.43 -7.02 1.23
N PHE A 25 -14.79 -6.36 2.34
CA PHE A 25 -14.24 -5.03 2.66
C PHE A 25 -12.74 -5.09 2.92
N ASP A 26 -12.27 -6.16 3.55
CA ASP A 26 -10.86 -6.32 3.87
C ASP A 26 -9.98 -6.57 2.64
N ILE A 27 -10.46 -7.33 1.65
CA ILE A 27 -9.75 -7.47 0.36
C ILE A 27 -9.58 -6.10 -0.31
N LYS A 28 -10.64 -5.29 -0.33
CA LYS A 28 -10.57 -3.95 -0.93
C LYS A 28 -9.55 -3.07 -0.21
N ARG A 29 -9.51 -3.14 1.12
CA ARG A 29 -8.53 -2.40 1.93
C ARG A 29 -7.10 -2.86 1.66
N GLN A 30 -6.86 -4.17 1.56
CA GLN A 30 -5.54 -4.72 1.23
C GLN A 30 -5.08 -4.32 -0.17
N SER A 31 -5.98 -4.29 -1.15
CA SER A 31 -5.65 -3.78 -2.49
C SER A 31 -5.18 -2.33 -2.44
N TYR A 32 -5.81 -1.49 -1.61
CA TYR A 32 -5.41 -0.10 -1.44
C TYR A 32 -4.08 0.04 -0.70
N ASP A 33 -3.86 -0.73 0.38
CA ASP A 33 -2.57 -0.80 1.08
C ASP A 33 -1.43 -1.19 0.10
N ALA A 34 -1.65 -2.18 -0.76
CA ALA A 34 -0.67 -2.63 -1.76
C ALA A 34 -0.38 -1.55 -2.83
N GLU A 35 -1.39 -0.82 -3.28
CA GLU A 35 -1.21 0.28 -4.23
C GLU A 35 -0.32 1.38 -3.64
N ILE A 36 -0.56 1.74 -2.38
CA ILE A 36 0.24 2.74 -1.66
C ILE A 36 1.68 2.30 -1.52
N ILE A 37 1.91 1.07 -1.04
CA ILE A 37 3.26 0.49 -0.90
C ILE A 37 3.99 0.51 -2.24
N ASN A 38 3.33 0.16 -3.34
CA ASN A 38 3.92 0.18 -4.67
C ASN A 38 4.26 1.61 -5.13
N LYS A 39 3.35 2.57 -4.95
CA LYS A 39 3.61 3.97 -5.33
C LYS A 39 4.75 4.58 -4.50
N ALA A 40 4.76 4.32 -3.19
CA ALA A 40 5.85 4.71 -2.31
C ALA A 40 7.17 4.02 -2.72
N GLY A 41 7.12 2.73 -3.02
CA GLY A 41 8.26 1.96 -3.50
C GLY A 41 8.85 2.51 -4.81
N LYS A 42 8.00 2.93 -5.75
CA LYS A 42 8.43 3.58 -6.99
C LYS A 42 9.16 4.90 -6.78
N GLN A 43 8.86 5.66 -5.71
CA GLN A 43 9.58 6.91 -5.43
C GLN A 43 11.08 6.68 -5.20
N ARG A 44 11.46 5.56 -4.57
CA ARG A 44 12.86 5.14 -4.41
C ARG A 44 13.55 4.92 -5.76
N MET A 45 12.87 4.20 -6.65
CA MET A 45 13.36 3.96 -8.01
C MET A 45 13.48 5.28 -8.77
N TYR A 46 12.49 6.17 -8.65
CA TYR A 46 12.49 7.45 -9.34
C TYR A 46 13.58 8.39 -8.84
N SER A 47 13.90 8.45 -7.54
CA SER A 47 15.02 9.28 -7.05
C SER A 47 16.37 8.80 -7.59
N GLN A 48 16.57 7.48 -7.63
CA GLN A 48 17.77 6.86 -8.21
C GLN A 48 17.86 7.09 -9.72
N LYS A 49 16.76 6.84 -10.44
CA LYS A 49 16.68 7.04 -11.90
C LYS A 49 16.89 8.51 -12.25
N LEU A 50 16.30 9.45 -11.50
CA LEU A 50 16.46 10.88 -11.69
C LEU A 50 17.93 11.30 -11.58
N THR A 51 18.63 10.77 -10.58
CA THR A 51 20.07 11.02 -10.39
C THR A 51 20.91 10.46 -11.53
N LYS A 52 20.58 9.25 -11.99
CA LYS A 52 21.24 8.58 -13.12
C LYS A 52 21.02 9.33 -14.44
N ASP A 53 19.79 9.74 -14.72
CA ASP A 53 19.43 10.47 -15.94
C ASP A 53 20.09 11.86 -15.94
N ALA A 54 20.12 12.56 -14.80
CA ALA A 54 20.83 13.84 -14.64
C ALA A 54 22.33 13.70 -14.93
N PHE A 55 22.95 12.64 -14.42
CA PHE A 55 24.37 12.35 -14.67
C PHE A 55 24.64 12.07 -16.14
N PHE A 56 23.81 11.26 -16.81
CA PHE A 56 23.97 11.00 -18.23
C PHE A 56 23.75 12.24 -19.09
N ALA A 57 22.74 13.04 -18.79
CA ALA A 57 22.52 14.31 -19.47
C ALA A 57 23.73 15.26 -19.28
N SER A 58 24.31 15.31 -18.08
CA SER A 58 25.52 16.10 -17.82
C SER A 58 26.70 15.68 -18.68
N ASN A 59 26.91 14.38 -18.88
CA ASN A 59 28.02 13.86 -19.70
C ASN A 59 27.75 13.99 -21.21
N ALA A 60 26.48 14.05 -21.61
CA ALA A 60 26.07 14.14 -23.00
C ALA A 60 25.99 15.59 -23.53
N LYS A 61 26.24 16.61 -22.70
CA LYS A 61 25.87 18.02 -22.97
C LYS A 61 26.32 18.61 -24.32
N ASN A 62 27.45 18.14 -24.86
CA ASN A 62 28.00 18.58 -26.16
C ASN A 62 27.99 17.47 -27.21
N THR A 63 27.05 16.53 -27.10
CA THR A 63 26.88 15.39 -27.99
C THR A 63 25.47 15.37 -28.57
N ASP A 64 25.29 14.71 -29.71
CA ASP A 64 23.98 14.54 -30.34
C ASP A 64 22.96 13.81 -29.45
N SER A 65 23.43 13.09 -28.43
CA SER A 65 22.57 12.36 -27.48
C SER A 65 22.00 13.21 -26.34
N PHE A 66 22.37 14.49 -26.22
CA PHE A 66 21.95 15.34 -25.11
C PHE A 66 20.42 15.46 -24.99
N GLU A 67 19.75 15.71 -26.11
CA GLU A 67 18.30 15.90 -26.14
C GLU A 67 17.56 14.66 -25.65
N ASP A 68 17.97 13.47 -26.13
CA ASP A 68 17.41 12.20 -25.68
C ASP A 68 17.57 11.99 -24.17
N LYS A 69 18.75 12.31 -23.61
CA LYS A 69 18.98 12.20 -22.15
C LYS A 69 18.19 13.22 -21.34
N MET A 70 17.93 14.39 -21.90
CA MET A 70 17.07 15.39 -21.28
C MET A 70 15.59 15.00 -21.33
N LEU A 71 15.15 14.27 -22.36
CA LEU A 71 13.81 13.67 -22.41
C LEU A 71 13.64 12.61 -21.31
N ASP A 72 14.57 11.66 -21.21
CA ASP A 72 14.58 10.63 -20.15
C ASP A 72 14.51 11.28 -18.75
N PHE A 73 15.35 12.29 -18.52
CA PHE A 73 15.39 13.04 -17.26
C PHE A 73 14.06 13.73 -16.95
N ARG A 74 13.45 14.38 -17.95
CA ARG A 74 12.18 15.09 -17.79
C ARG A 74 11.04 14.14 -17.45
N GLU A 75 10.94 13.01 -18.13
CA GLU A 75 9.91 11.99 -17.85
C GLU A 75 10.06 11.44 -16.42
N THR A 76 11.27 11.08 -16.04
CA THR A 76 11.56 10.60 -14.68
C THR A 76 11.22 11.65 -13.63
N TYR A 77 11.53 12.92 -13.87
CA TYR A 77 11.19 14.01 -12.94
C TYR A 77 9.66 14.20 -12.82
N GLN A 78 8.92 14.12 -13.93
CA GLN A 78 7.46 14.23 -13.89
C GLN A 78 6.83 13.09 -13.08
N ASP A 79 7.26 11.86 -13.31
CA ASP A 79 6.80 10.68 -12.56
C ASP A 79 7.12 10.79 -11.06
N PHE A 80 8.34 11.25 -10.73
CA PHE A 80 8.77 11.52 -9.36
C PHE A 80 7.84 12.54 -8.69
N LYS A 81 7.61 13.68 -9.35
CA LYS A 81 6.75 14.77 -8.85
C LYS A 81 5.30 14.33 -8.64
N ILE A 82 4.71 13.62 -9.61
CA ILE A 82 3.32 13.15 -9.53
C ILE A 82 3.16 12.16 -8.37
N GLY A 83 4.11 11.23 -8.22
CA GLY A 83 4.05 10.26 -7.13
C GLY A 83 4.20 10.92 -5.75
N ASN A 84 5.11 11.87 -5.58
CA ASN A 84 5.22 12.63 -4.33
C ASN A 84 3.94 13.43 -4.03
N TYR A 85 3.32 14.04 -5.04
CA TYR A 85 2.03 14.73 -4.87
C TYR A 85 0.93 13.80 -4.38
N TYR A 86 0.76 12.64 -5.03
CA TYR A 86 -0.24 11.63 -4.65
C TYR A 86 -0.08 11.22 -3.18
N ILE A 87 1.16 10.92 -2.78
CA ILE A 87 1.45 10.46 -1.43
C ILE A 87 1.13 11.54 -0.39
N ASN A 88 1.59 12.77 -0.58
CA ASN A 88 1.41 13.84 0.40
C ASN A 88 -0.03 14.38 0.48
N ASN A 89 -0.77 14.37 -0.62
CA ASN A 89 -2.09 15.01 -0.67
C ASN A 89 -3.27 14.05 -0.53
N ILE A 90 -3.07 12.77 -0.86
CA ILE A 90 -4.12 11.77 -0.87
C ILE A 90 -3.90 10.76 0.25
N VAL A 91 -2.71 10.13 0.29
CA VAL A 91 -2.45 9.03 1.23
C VAL A 91 -2.37 9.50 2.67
N LEU A 92 -1.61 10.56 2.95
CA LEU A 92 -1.43 11.07 4.32
C LEU A 92 -2.75 11.49 4.98
N LYS A 93 -3.68 12.07 4.21
CA LYS A 93 -5.00 12.46 4.72
C LYS A 93 -5.85 11.26 5.13
N PHE A 94 -5.62 10.10 4.52
CA PHE A 94 -6.40 8.89 4.77
C PHE A 94 -5.91 8.08 5.98
N TYR A 95 -4.60 8.03 6.23
CA TYR A 95 -4.03 7.19 7.30
C TYR A 95 -3.93 7.88 8.66
N ASN A 96 -3.91 9.22 8.73
CA ASN A 96 -3.80 10.02 9.96
C ASN A 96 -2.89 9.40 11.03
N ASN A 97 -1.70 8.95 10.63
CA ASN A 97 -0.71 8.33 11.50
C ASN A 97 0.43 9.32 11.76
N GLN A 98 0.68 9.63 13.03
CA GLN A 98 1.69 10.58 13.44
C GLN A 98 3.12 10.13 13.07
N ASP A 99 3.43 8.84 13.21
CA ASP A 99 4.76 8.30 12.87
C ASP A 99 5.06 8.46 11.38
N LEU A 100 4.05 8.21 10.52
CA LEU A 100 4.18 8.47 9.09
C LEU A 100 4.39 9.96 8.81
N ASN A 101 3.62 10.84 9.44
CA ASN A 101 3.75 12.29 9.21
C ASN A 101 5.17 12.80 9.52
N ASP A 102 5.80 12.29 10.58
CA ASP A 102 7.17 12.66 10.93
C ASP A 102 8.19 12.14 9.91
N LEU A 103 8.05 10.89 9.47
CA LEU A 103 8.88 10.32 8.39
C LEU A 103 8.72 11.10 7.08
N TYR A 104 7.50 11.51 6.72
CA TYR A 104 7.24 12.34 5.55
C TYR A 104 7.87 13.70 5.66
N LYS A 105 7.81 14.34 6.83
CA LYS A 105 8.41 15.66 7.04
C LYS A 105 9.93 15.62 6.80
N GLU A 106 10.60 14.59 7.28
CA GLU A 106 12.02 14.35 6.99
C GLU A 106 12.25 14.16 5.48
N ASN A 107 11.47 13.26 4.85
CA ASN A 107 11.58 12.96 3.43
C ASN A 107 11.38 14.18 2.53
N GLN A 108 10.43 15.06 2.89
CA GLN A 108 10.09 16.26 2.11
C GLN A 108 11.24 17.27 2.04
N SER A 109 12.12 17.31 3.03
CA SER A 109 13.31 18.18 2.96
C SER A 109 14.23 17.76 1.80
N TYR A 110 14.46 16.46 1.64
CA TYR A 110 15.27 15.94 0.53
C TYR A 110 14.52 16.06 -0.80
N TYR A 111 13.22 15.74 -0.82
CA TYR A 111 12.38 15.88 -2.00
C TYR A 111 12.44 17.31 -2.57
N LYS A 112 12.32 18.32 -1.71
CA LYS A 112 12.36 19.73 -2.15
C LYS A 112 13.69 20.08 -2.82
N ASN A 113 14.81 19.64 -2.26
CA ASN A 113 16.12 19.86 -2.88
C ASN A 113 16.24 19.17 -4.26
N LEU A 114 15.69 17.95 -4.39
CA LEU A 114 15.61 17.23 -5.66
C LEU A 114 14.70 17.96 -6.66
N GLU A 115 13.54 18.45 -6.23
CA GLU A 115 12.56 19.17 -7.05
C GLU A 115 13.14 20.51 -7.56
N ASP A 116 13.72 21.31 -6.65
CA ASP A 116 14.30 22.61 -6.97
C ASP A 116 15.47 22.47 -7.95
N ALA A 117 16.38 21.51 -7.73
CA ALA A 117 17.50 21.25 -8.62
C ALA A 117 17.06 20.72 -9.99
N SER A 118 16.08 19.82 -10.02
CA SER A 118 15.54 19.27 -11.27
C SER A 118 14.82 20.33 -12.10
N SER A 119 14.03 21.18 -11.43
CA SER A 119 13.37 22.33 -12.07
C SER A 119 14.39 23.33 -12.60
N ALA A 120 15.46 23.60 -11.85
CA ALA A 120 16.53 24.50 -12.30
C ALA A 120 17.22 24.00 -13.57
N ILE A 121 17.49 22.68 -13.67
CA ILE A 121 18.02 22.07 -14.90
C ILE A 121 17.06 22.29 -16.08
N LEU A 122 15.77 22.01 -15.89
CA LEU A 122 14.77 22.09 -16.97
C LEU A 122 14.46 23.52 -17.41
N ASN A 123 14.61 24.50 -16.52
CA ASN A 123 14.34 25.91 -16.81
C ASN A 123 15.43 26.55 -17.68
N ASP A 124 16.69 26.14 -17.51
CA ASP A 124 17.81 26.67 -18.29
C ASP A 124 18.88 25.59 -18.52
N ILE A 125 18.67 24.80 -19.58
CA ILE A 125 19.56 23.70 -19.94
C ILE A 125 20.94 24.18 -20.42
N HIS A 126 21.06 25.43 -20.89
CA HIS A 126 22.29 25.97 -21.48
C HIS A 126 23.22 26.61 -20.43
N ASN A 127 22.74 26.86 -19.21
CA ASN A 127 23.57 27.35 -18.12
C ASN A 127 24.40 26.22 -17.50
N ASP A 128 25.63 26.05 -18.01
CA ASP A 128 26.57 25.00 -17.55
C ASP A 128 26.85 25.02 -16.05
N THR A 129 27.06 26.22 -15.49
CA THR A 129 27.38 26.36 -14.06
C THR A 129 26.20 25.93 -13.20
N LEU A 130 24.98 26.36 -13.56
CA LEU A 130 23.76 25.95 -12.88
C LEU A 130 23.52 24.45 -13.04
N PHE A 131 23.68 23.91 -14.25
CA PHE A 131 23.45 22.51 -14.56
C PHE A 131 24.33 21.59 -13.70
N VAL A 132 25.65 21.81 -13.69
CA VAL A 132 26.59 20.99 -12.91
C VAL A 132 26.30 21.11 -11.41
N LYS A 133 25.97 22.31 -10.93
CA LYS A 133 25.57 22.52 -9.52
C LYS A 133 24.30 21.74 -9.18
N SER A 134 23.28 21.78 -10.04
CA SER A 134 22.02 21.07 -9.83
C SER A 134 22.18 19.55 -9.88
N VAL A 135 22.99 19.01 -10.82
CA VAL A 135 23.32 17.57 -10.86
C VAL A 135 23.99 17.14 -9.54
N LYS A 136 24.91 17.95 -9.02
CA LYS A 136 25.54 17.69 -7.72
C LYS A 136 24.51 17.72 -6.58
N THR A 137 23.62 18.71 -6.54
CA THR A 137 22.53 18.77 -5.54
C THR A 137 21.64 17.54 -5.59
N ILE A 138 21.29 17.07 -6.79
CA ILE A 138 20.49 15.84 -6.98
C ILE A 138 21.21 14.64 -6.35
N ARG A 139 22.46 14.43 -6.73
CA ARG A 139 23.31 13.35 -6.21
C ARG A 139 23.48 13.39 -4.68
N ASP A 140 23.70 14.59 -4.12
CA ASP A 140 23.97 14.75 -2.69
C ASP A 140 22.72 14.51 -1.81
N ASN A 141 21.51 14.65 -2.38
CA ASN A 141 20.24 14.46 -1.67
C ASN A 141 19.57 13.11 -1.94
N GLU A 142 19.96 12.40 -3.01
CA GLU A 142 19.34 11.14 -3.42
C GLU A 142 19.35 10.10 -2.30
N ASN A 143 20.51 9.82 -1.69
CA ASN A 143 20.61 8.78 -0.66
C ASN A 143 19.80 9.14 0.60
N GLY A 144 19.75 10.43 0.97
CA GLY A 144 18.93 10.89 2.09
C GLY A 144 17.44 10.69 1.81
N PHE A 145 16.99 11.03 0.60
CA PHE A 145 15.63 10.74 0.16
C PHE A 145 15.34 9.24 0.16
N LEU A 146 16.23 8.43 -0.42
CA LEU A 146 16.08 6.97 -0.56
C LEU A 146 15.89 6.30 0.81
N VAL A 147 16.81 6.54 1.75
CA VAL A 147 16.77 5.95 3.09
C VAL A 147 15.53 6.40 3.86
N SER A 148 15.14 7.66 3.73
CA SER A 148 13.92 8.17 4.36
C SER A 148 12.66 7.55 3.73
N MET A 149 12.64 7.36 2.42
CA MET A 149 11.54 6.73 1.68
C MET A 149 11.44 5.23 1.97
N ASP A 150 12.55 4.54 2.19
CA ASP A 150 12.57 3.14 2.65
C ASP A 150 11.82 2.98 3.97
N LYS A 151 12.09 3.83 4.97
CA LYS A 151 11.37 3.82 6.25
C LYS A 151 9.85 4.02 6.08
N ILE A 152 9.46 4.92 5.17
CA ILE A 152 8.05 5.16 4.86
C ILE A 152 7.40 3.89 4.27
N VAL A 153 8.08 3.23 3.32
CA VAL A 153 7.60 1.99 2.71
C VAL A 153 7.49 0.88 3.76
N GLU A 154 8.49 0.74 4.62
CA GLU A 154 8.51 -0.25 5.71
C GLU A 154 7.36 -0.02 6.70
N GLU A 155 7.06 1.23 7.08
CA GLU A 155 5.95 1.52 7.99
C GLU A 155 4.59 1.18 7.33
N TYR A 156 4.40 1.45 6.04
CA TYR A 156 3.19 0.99 5.34
C TYR A 156 3.09 -0.54 5.28
N GLN A 157 4.20 -1.23 5.02
CA GLN A 157 4.24 -2.70 5.02
C GLN A 157 3.84 -3.25 6.38
N LYS A 158 4.46 -2.76 7.45
CA LYS A 158 4.15 -3.13 8.84
C LYS A 158 2.68 -2.87 9.18
N MET A 159 2.14 -1.70 8.82
CA MET A 159 0.72 -1.39 9.01
C MET A 159 -0.20 -2.35 8.25
N SER A 160 0.17 -2.72 7.02
CA SER A 160 -0.58 -3.69 6.22
C SER A 160 -0.55 -5.09 6.82
N GLU A 161 0.62 -5.56 7.24
CA GLU A 161 0.81 -6.87 7.88
C GLU A 161 0.03 -6.99 9.19
N ILE A 162 0.01 -5.93 10.02
CA ILE A 162 -0.81 -5.91 11.24
C ILE A 162 -2.30 -6.07 10.91
N LYS A 163 -2.80 -5.41 9.84
CA LYS A 163 -4.20 -5.56 9.41
C LYS A 163 -4.49 -6.98 8.91
N VAL A 164 -3.58 -7.56 8.11
CA VAL A 164 -3.71 -8.93 7.60
C VAL A 164 -3.72 -9.95 8.74
N ASN A 165 -2.82 -9.81 9.72
CA ASN A 165 -2.76 -10.71 10.87
C ASN A 165 -4.04 -10.63 11.72
N LYS A 166 -4.57 -9.44 11.96
CA LYS A 166 -5.86 -9.25 12.66
C LYS A 166 -7.02 -9.92 11.90
N LEU A 167 -7.03 -9.81 10.57
CA LEU A 167 -8.03 -10.46 9.73
C LEU A 167 -7.94 -11.98 9.84
N GLN A 168 -6.74 -12.56 9.75
CA GLN A 168 -6.55 -14.01 9.86
C GLN A 168 -7.03 -14.55 11.21
N GLN A 169 -6.73 -13.84 12.31
CA GLN A 169 -7.22 -14.20 13.64
C GLN A 169 -8.75 -14.16 13.73
N MET A 170 -9.37 -13.11 13.19
CA MET A 170 -10.83 -12.99 13.17
C MET A 170 -11.49 -14.07 12.29
N GLN A 171 -10.89 -14.40 11.15
CA GLN A 171 -11.35 -15.50 10.29
C GLN A 171 -11.29 -16.83 11.03
N LEU A 172 -10.19 -17.12 11.74
CA LEU A 172 -10.08 -18.34 12.53
C LEU A 172 -11.22 -18.44 13.56
N LEU A 173 -11.58 -17.33 14.21
CA LEU A 173 -12.70 -17.27 15.13
C LEU A 173 -14.05 -17.56 14.44
N PHE A 174 -14.31 -16.98 13.27
CA PHE A 174 -15.53 -17.25 12.49
C PHE A 174 -15.62 -18.72 12.04
N HIS A 175 -14.51 -19.31 11.62
CA HIS A 175 -14.45 -20.72 11.25
C HIS A 175 -14.73 -21.62 12.46
N ALA A 176 -14.10 -21.34 13.61
CA ALA A 176 -14.35 -22.07 14.85
C ALA A 176 -15.82 -21.97 15.30
N ALA A 177 -16.39 -20.76 15.27
CA ALA A 177 -17.80 -20.54 15.62
C ALA A 177 -18.76 -21.26 14.65
N SER A 178 -18.47 -21.23 13.35
CA SER A 178 -19.23 -21.98 12.33
C SER A 178 -19.20 -23.49 12.61
N PHE A 179 -18.01 -24.03 12.90
CA PHE A 179 -17.82 -25.44 13.18
C PHE A 179 -18.56 -25.88 14.45
N LEU A 180 -18.46 -25.11 15.53
CA LEU A 180 -19.20 -25.38 16.77
C LEU A 180 -20.71 -25.34 16.57
N LEU A 181 -21.21 -24.39 15.76
CA LEU A 181 -22.63 -24.31 15.42
C LEU A 181 -23.10 -25.52 14.62
N LEU A 182 -22.29 -26.02 13.68
CA LEU A 182 -22.58 -27.25 12.94
C LEU A 182 -22.62 -28.47 13.87
N LEU A 183 -21.68 -28.60 14.80
CA LEU A 183 -21.72 -29.67 15.81
C LEU A 183 -22.97 -29.57 16.69
N TYR A 184 -23.37 -28.37 17.10
CA TYR A 184 -24.60 -28.16 17.84
C TYR A 184 -25.83 -28.63 17.05
N VAL A 185 -25.93 -28.26 15.78
CA VAL A 185 -27.01 -28.70 14.89
C VAL A 185 -26.99 -30.23 14.74
N LEU A 186 -25.83 -30.84 14.54
CA LEU A 186 -25.70 -32.29 14.41
C LEU A 186 -26.20 -33.04 15.66
N PHE A 187 -25.65 -32.71 16.84
CA PHE A 187 -25.91 -33.47 18.06
C PHE A 187 -27.26 -33.14 18.72
N PHE A 188 -27.74 -31.90 18.63
CA PHE A 188 -28.95 -31.47 19.35
C PHE A 188 -30.20 -31.31 18.47
N ILE A 189 -30.03 -31.37 17.15
CA ILE A 189 -31.16 -31.26 16.19
C ILE A 189 -31.24 -32.51 15.32
N ILE A 190 -30.20 -32.82 14.54
CA ILE A 190 -30.22 -33.91 13.56
C ILE A 190 -30.34 -35.28 14.25
N ILE A 191 -29.39 -35.65 15.11
CA ILE A 191 -29.40 -36.96 15.79
C ILE A 191 -30.72 -37.20 16.58
N PRO A 192 -31.24 -36.24 17.37
CA PRO A 192 -32.49 -36.42 18.09
C PRO A 192 -33.75 -36.48 17.22
N ILE A 193 -33.73 -35.93 15.99
CA ILE A 193 -34.84 -36.06 15.04
C ILE A 193 -34.90 -37.51 14.55
N PHE A 194 -33.79 -38.01 14.00
CA PHE A 194 -33.73 -39.35 13.41
C PHE A 194 -33.84 -40.46 14.47
N GLY A 195 -33.35 -40.24 15.69
CA GLY A 195 -33.48 -41.20 16.79
C GLY A 195 -34.89 -41.34 17.38
N ARG A 196 -35.85 -40.48 17.01
CA ARG A 196 -37.25 -40.57 17.48
C ARG A 196 -38.15 -41.34 16.54
N GLU A 197 -37.92 -41.29 15.23
CA GLU A 197 -38.79 -41.94 14.24
C GLU A 197 -38.69 -43.47 14.28
N THR A 198 -37.60 -44.02 14.79
CA THR A 198 -37.47 -45.48 15.00
C THR A 198 -38.29 -46.02 16.17
N LYS A 199 -38.78 -45.17 17.08
CA LYS A 199 -39.56 -45.59 18.26
C LYS A 199 -41.08 -45.58 18.07
N SER A 200 -41.60 -45.09 16.94
CA SER A 200 -43.05 -44.97 16.68
C SER A 200 -43.64 -46.08 15.80
N ILE A 201 -42.90 -47.18 15.56
CA ILE A 201 -43.33 -48.31 14.70
C ILE A 201 -43.57 -49.60 15.53
N VAL A 202 -43.80 -49.51 16.85
CA VAL A 202 -44.15 -50.67 17.69
C VAL A 202 -45.46 -50.41 18.41
#